data_AF-A0A1I1GZZ3-F1
#
_entry.id   AF-A0A1I1GZZ3-F1
#
_cell.length_a   1.000
_cell.length_b   1.000
_cell.length_c   1.000
_cell.angle_alpha   90.00
_cell.angle_beta   90.00
_cell.angle_gamma   90.00
#
_symmetry.space_group_name_H-M   'P 1'
#
loop_
_entity.id
_entity.type
_entity.pdbx_description
1 polymer ?
#
loop_
_entity_poly.entity_id
_entity_poly.type
_entity_poly.pdbx_seq_one_letter_code
_entity_poly.pdbx_strand_id
1 'polypeptide(L)'
;MSDIRVASRYAKSLLELAQEQGALEEVNRDMQLFTKTVQQNRDLAMAISSPIIQNAKKQAILKAVFFGKVHKLTLAIFEVLSRKNRESFLPLIAKQFESQYAESQGIKIAQIVTPFALTPELRTNFEKLVSQKTGSSKVQLTEKVDTSLIGGYVLNIGDLQIDESVKSKLAGLKVQMLDKSYEHLI
;
A
#
# COMPACT_ATOMS: atom_id res chain seq x y z
N MET A 1 -1.70 -9.60 13.31
CA MET A 1 -0.27 -9.61 12.91
C MET A 1 0.16 -10.91 12.21
N SER A 2 -0.43 -12.07 12.53
CA SER A 2 -0.17 -13.35 11.85
C SER A 2 -0.41 -13.29 10.33
N ASP A 3 -1.52 -12.65 9.94
CA ASP A 3 -2.05 -12.73 8.58
C ASP A 3 -1.19 -11.96 7.56
N ILE A 4 -0.66 -10.81 7.98
CA ILE A 4 0.29 -10.01 7.20
C ILE A 4 1.60 -10.78 6.98
N ARG A 5 2.09 -11.51 8.01
CA ARG A 5 3.31 -12.32 7.89
C ARG A 5 3.12 -13.47 6.90
N VAL A 6 1.96 -14.13 6.93
CA VAL A 6 1.62 -15.19 5.96
C VAL A 6 1.52 -14.60 4.56
N ALA A 7 0.81 -13.49 4.40
CA ALA A 7 0.66 -12.82 3.10
C ALA A 7 2.01 -12.37 2.52
N SER A 8 2.86 -11.77 3.35
CA SER A 8 4.21 -11.32 2.96
C SER A 8 5.09 -12.47 2.47
N ARG A 9 5.02 -13.66 3.10
CA ARG A 9 5.75 -14.85 2.64
C ARG A 9 5.28 -15.33 1.26
N TYR A 10 3.97 -15.38 1.03
CA TYR A 10 3.44 -15.77 -0.29
C TYR A 10 3.77 -14.74 -1.37
N ALA A 11 3.66 -13.45 -1.04
CA ALA A 11 4.04 -12.37 -1.93
C ALA A 11 5.53 -12.48 -2.33
N LYS A 12 6.41 -12.75 -1.36
CA LYS A 12 7.84 -12.92 -1.61
C LYS A 12 8.12 -14.10 -2.54
N SER A 13 7.53 -15.26 -2.27
CA SER A 13 7.71 -16.44 -3.13
C SER A 13 7.18 -16.21 -4.55
N LEU A 14 6.08 -15.48 -4.70
CA LEU A 14 5.56 -15.13 -6.03
C LEU A 14 6.50 -14.14 -6.74
N LEU A 15 7.06 -13.17 -6.03
CA LEU A 15 7.98 -12.17 -6.58
C LEU A 15 9.27 -12.83 -7.07
N GLU A 16 9.88 -13.69 -6.24
CA GLU A 16 11.06 -14.49 -6.61
C GLU A 16 10.78 -15.34 -7.86
N LEU A 17 9.67 -16.07 -7.87
CA LEU A 17 9.29 -16.91 -9.02
C LEU A 17 9.01 -16.09 -10.29
N ALA A 18 8.36 -14.92 -10.16
CA ALA A 18 8.09 -14.04 -11.28
C ALA A 18 9.37 -13.40 -11.82
N GLN A 19 10.36 -13.13 -10.96
CA GLN A 19 11.68 -12.63 -11.35
C GLN A 19 12.49 -13.72 -12.06
N GLU A 20 12.51 -14.95 -11.54
CA GLU A 20 13.17 -16.10 -12.17
C GLU A 20 12.62 -16.41 -13.57
N GLN A 21 11.30 -16.25 -13.76
CA GLN A 21 10.64 -16.50 -15.05
C GLN A 21 10.59 -15.27 -15.97
N GLY A 22 11.15 -14.12 -15.56
CA GLY A 22 11.12 -12.88 -16.34
C GLY A 22 9.72 -12.27 -16.54
N ALA A 23 8.73 -12.69 -15.76
CA ALA A 23 7.33 -12.27 -15.86
C ALA A 23 6.94 -11.25 -14.76
N LEU A 24 7.92 -10.64 -14.10
CA LEU A 24 7.72 -9.76 -12.94
C LEU A 24 6.75 -8.60 -13.22
N GLU A 25 6.91 -7.91 -14.36
CA GLU A 25 6.05 -6.79 -14.72
C GLU A 25 4.61 -7.22 -15.08
N GLU A 26 4.46 -8.40 -15.67
CA GLU A 26 3.14 -8.95 -16.02
C GLU A 26 2.38 -9.35 -14.76
N VAL A 27 3.05 -10.06 -13.84
CA VAL A 27 2.47 -10.46 -12.56
C VAL A 27 2.13 -9.23 -11.71
N ASN A 28 2.95 -8.17 -11.74
CA ASN A 28 2.61 -6.92 -11.07
C ASN A 28 1.34 -6.27 -11.64
N ARG A 29 1.22 -6.21 -12.97
CA ARG A 29 0.01 -5.71 -13.64
C ARG A 29 -1.22 -6.54 -13.27
N ASP A 30 -1.07 -7.86 -13.20
CA ASP A 30 -2.16 -8.76 -12.80
C ASP A 30 -2.59 -8.54 -11.35
N MET A 31 -1.63 -8.36 -10.43
CA MET A 31 -1.93 -8.10 -9.02
C MET A 31 -2.62 -6.75 -8.83
N GLN A 32 -2.20 -5.71 -9.56
CA GLN A 32 -2.89 -4.42 -9.56
C GLN A 32 -4.31 -4.53 -10.12
N LEU A 33 -4.50 -5.29 -11.21
CA LEU A 33 -5.81 -5.55 -11.81
C LEU A 33 -6.71 -6.30 -10.81
N PHE A 34 -6.17 -7.29 -10.11
CA PHE A 34 -6.86 -8.02 -9.05
C PHE A 34 -7.27 -7.08 -7.91
N THR A 35 -6.33 -6.31 -7.35
CA THR A 35 -6.58 -5.35 -6.27
C THR A 35 -7.68 -4.36 -6.66
N LYS A 36 -7.63 -3.82 -7.88
CA LYS A 36 -8.64 -2.89 -8.40
C LYS A 36 -10.01 -3.54 -8.55
N THR A 37 -10.06 -4.74 -9.12
CA THR A 37 -11.32 -5.47 -9.35
C THR A 37 -12.01 -5.82 -8.02
N VAL A 38 -11.24 -6.24 -7.02
CA VAL A 38 -11.76 -6.54 -5.68
C VAL A 38 -12.22 -5.28 -4.95
N GLN A 39 -11.53 -4.14 -5.12
CA GLN A 39 -11.96 -2.87 -4.53
C GLN A 39 -13.24 -2.32 -5.18
N GLN A 40 -13.40 -2.52 -6.49
CA GLN A 40 -14.58 -2.06 -7.22
C GLN A 40 -15.82 -2.94 -6.97
N ASN A 41 -15.62 -4.21 -6.65
CA ASN A 41 -16.71 -5.16 -6.45
C ASN A 41 -16.73 -5.70 -5.01
N ARG A 42 -17.59 -5.10 -4.19
CA ARG A 42 -17.77 -5.47 -2.78
C ARG A 42 -18.21 -6.93 -2.61
N ASP A 43 -19.05 -7.45 -3.50
CA ASP A 43 -19.54 -8.83 -3.43
C ASP A 43 -18.40 -9.82 -3.68
N LEU A 44 -17.51 -9.52 -4.63
CA LEU A 44 -16.30 -10.32 -4.87
C LEU A 44 -15.38 -10.31 -3.65
N ALA A 45 -15.16 -9.14 -3.03
CA ALA A 45 -14.35 -9.03 -1.82
C ALA A 45 -14.94 -9.86 -0.66
N MET A 46 -16.24 -9.76 -0.42
CA MET A 46 -16.95 -10.55 0.59
C MET A 46 -16.89 -12.05 0.27
N ALA A 47 -17.02 -12.42 -1.00
CA ALA A 47 -16.98 -13.83 -1.41
C ALA A 47 -15.60 -14.45 -1.18
N ILE A 48 -14.52 -13.73 -1.47
CA ILE A 48 -13.14 -14.21 -1.26
C ILE A 48 -12.84 -14.34 0.23
N SER A 49 -13.21 -13.32 1.04
CA SER A 49 -12.93 -13.29 2.47
C SER A 49 -13.87 -14.17 3.31
N SER A 50 -15.05 -14.55 2.81
CA SER A 50 -16.02 -15.33 3.56
C SER A 50 -15.55 -16.77 3.83
N PRO A 51 -15.48 -17.23 5.09
CA PRO A 51 -15.12 -18.62 5.42
C PRO A 51 -16.25 -19.62 5.11
N ILE A 52 -17.47 -19.14 4.85
CA ILE A 52 -18.67 -19.97 4.63
C ILE A 52 -18.69 -20.52 3.21
N ILE A 53 -18.09 -19.81 2.26
CA ILE A 53 -18.08 -20.21 0.85
C ILE A 53 -17.00 -21.28 0.66
N GLN A 54 -17.39 -22.41 0.09
CA GLN A 54 -16.46 -23.50 -0.24
C GLN A 54 -15.32 -23.02 -1.15
N ASN A 55 -14.11 -23.48 -0.85
CA ASN A 55 -12.88 -23.14 -1.57
C ASN A 55 -12.98 -23.42 -3.08
N ALA A 56 -13.60 -24.55 -3.45
CA ALA A 56 -13.86 -24.90 -4.85
C ALA A 56 -14.73 -23.84 -5.57
N LYS A 57 -15.75 -23.30 -4.90
CA LYS A 57 -16.59 -22.23 -5.47
C LYS A 57 -15.81 -20.92 -5.62
N LYS A 58 -15.01 -20.55 -4.63
CA LYS A 58 -14.15 -19.36 -4.71
C LYS A 58 -13.14 -19.46 -5.85
N GLN A 59 -12.51 -20.62 -6.01
CA GLN A 59 -11.59 -20.88 -7.11
C GLN A 59 -12.30 -20.81 -8.46
N ALA A 60 -13.51 -21.34 -8.58
CA ALA A 60 -14.31 -21.23 -9.80
C ALA A 60 -14.63 -19.76 -10.13
N ILE A 61 -14.97 -18.94 -9.12
CA ILE A 61 -15.19 -17.50 -9.29
C ILE A 61 -13.91 -16.79 -9.74
N LEU A 62 -12.78 -17.00 -9.05
CA LEU A 62 -11.50 -16.41 -9.42
C LEU A 62 -11.08 -16.81 -10.84
N LYS A 63 -11.26 -18.08 -11.20
CA LYS A 63 -10.99 -18.55 -12.56
C LYS A 63 -11.94 -17.88 -13.56
N ALA A 64 -13.24 -17.83 -13.30
CA ALA A 64 -14.19 -17.20 -14.22
C ALA A 64 -13.90 -15.69 -14.46
N VAL A 65 -13.42 -14.98 -13.44
CA VAL A 65 -13.15 -13.54 -13.53
C VAL A 65 -11.82 -13.23 -14.21
N PHE A 66 -10.77 -14.00 -13.88
CA PHE A 66 -9.38 -13.68 -14.25
C PHE A 66 -8.80 -14.59 -15.36
N PHE A 67 -9.45 -15.70 -15.71
CA PHE A 67 -8.98 -16.59 -16.77
C PHE A 67 -8.89 -15.86 -18.11
N GLY A 68 -7.75 -16.01 -18.79
CA GLY A 68 -7.45 -15.32 -20.05
C GLY A 68 -7.10 -13.84 -19.92
N LYS A 69 -7.16 -13.26 -18.72
CA LYS A 69 -6.82 -11.84 -18.46
C LYS A 69 -5.53 -11.65 -17.65
N VAL A 70 -5.07 -12.70 -16.99
CA VAL A 70 -3.87 -12.68 -16.15
C VAL A 70 -2.88 -13.74 -16.59
N HIS A 71 -1.61 -13.54 -16.26
CA HIS A 71 -0.52 -14.46 -16.55
C HIS A 71 -0.71 -15.82 -15.84
N LYS A 72 -0.09 -16.86 -16.39
CA LYS A 72 -0.19 -18.24 -15.88
C LYS A 72 0.31 -18.36 -14.44
N LEU A 73 1.33 -17.58 -14.07
CA LEU A 73 1.85 -17.52 -12.70
C LEU A 73 0.82 -17.00 -11.71
N THR A 74 0.06 -15.97 -12.10
CA THR A 74 -1.00 -15.40 -11.28
C THR A 74 -2.15 -16.39 -11.07
N LEU A 75 -2.52 -17.15 -12.11
CA LEU A 75 -3.48 -18.24 -11.96
C LEU A 75 -2.96 -19.37 -11.06
N ALA A 76 -1.67 -19.72 -11.20
CA ALA A 76 -1.05 -20.77 -10.39
C ALA A 76 -1.05 -20.40 -8.90
N ILE A 77 -0.77 -19.13 -8.54
CA ILE A 77 -0.82 -18.72 -7.13
C ILE A 77 -2.26 -18.74 -6.59
N PHE A 78 -3.27 -18.39 -7.39
CA PHE A 78 -4.67 -18.51 -6.99
C PHE A 78 -5.06 -19.96 -6.70
N GLU A 79 -4.59 -20.90 -7.52
CA GLU A 79 -4.82 -22.33 -7.31
C GLU A 79 -4.10 -22.86 -6.06
N VAL A 80 -2.83 -22.49 -5.86
CA VAL A 80 -2.06 -22.89 -4.67
C VAL A 80 -2.72 -22.40 -3.39
N LEU A 81 -3.18 -21.14 -3.38
CA LEU A 81 -3.85 -20.56 -2.21
C LEU A 81 -5.21 -21.22 -1.94
N SER A 82 -5.99 -21.52 -2.99
CA SER A 82 -7.24 -22.27 -2.88
C SER A 82 -7.01 -23.66 -2.26
N ARG A 83 -6.00 -24.41 -2.75
CA ARG A 83 -5.65 -25.75 -2.23
C ARG A 83 -5.20 -25.73 -0.77
N LYS A 84 -4.66 -24.61 -0.30
CA LYS A 84 -4.19 -24.43 1.09
C LYS A 84 -5.23 -23.77 1.99
N ASN A 85 -6.44 -23.52 1.50
CA ASN A 85 -7.51 -22.78 2.19
C ASN A 85 -7.05 -21.39 2.69
N ARG A 86 -6.27 -20.68 1.87
CA ARG A 86 -5.65 -19.37 2.17
C ARG A 86 -6.10 -18.26 1.22
N GLU A 87 -7.17 -18.48 0.46
CA GLU A 87 -7.70 -17.51 -0.48
C GLU A 87 -8.28 -16.25 0.19
N SER A 88 -8.66 -16.33 1.47
CA SER A 88 -9.06 -15.14 2.24
C SER A 88 -7.94 -14.10 2.37
N PHE A 89 -6.68 -14.54 2.30
CA PHE A 89 -5.50 -13.67 2.35
C PHE A 89 -5.14 -13.09 0.99
N LEU A 90 -5.81 -13.46 -0.10
CA LEU A 90 -5.49 -13.01 -1.45
C LEU A 90 -5.42 -11.47 -1.59
N PRO A 91 -6.37 -10.69 -1.03
CA PRO A 91 -6.28 -9.23 -1.05
C PRO A 91 -5.06 -8.67 -0.30
N LEU A 92 -4.66 -9.33 0.79
CA LEU A 92 -3.47 -8.95 1.55
C LEU A 92 -2.19 -9.33 0.78
N ILE A 93 -2.17 -10.49 0.13
CA ILE A 93 -1.04 -10.96 -0.68
C ILE A 93 -0.80 -10.00 -1.85
N ALA A 94 -1.85 -9.57 -2.56
CA ALA A 94 -1.72 -8.63 -3.66
C ALA A 94 -1.10 -7.30 -3.20
N LYS A 95 -1.56 -6.73 -2.08
CA LYS A 95 -0.97 -5.51 -1.49
C LYS A 95 0.48 -5.71 -1.07
N GLN A 96 0.80 -6.84 -0.45
CA GLN A 96 2.17 -7.15 -0.02
C GLN A 96 3.10 -7.37 -1.22
N PHE A 97 2.59 -7.95 -2.31
CA PHE A 97 3.32 -8.10 -3.56
C PHE A 97 3.64 -6.74 -4.18
N GLU A 98 2.66 -5.84 -4.29
CA GLU A 98 2.88 -4.48 -4.80
C GLU A 98 3.94 -3.73 -3.97
N SER A 99 3.89 -3.85 -2.64
CA SER A 99 4.88 -3.25 -1.75
C SER A 99 6.29 -3.82 -1.94
N GLN A 100 6.43 -5.14 -2.06
CA GLN A 100 7.73 -5.79 -2.24
C GLN A 100 8.29 -5.58 -3.66
N TYR A 101 7.41 -5.51 -4.67
CA TYR A 101 7.79 -5.14 -6.03
C TYR A 101 8.35 -3.73 -6.07
N ALA A 102 7.68 -2.77 -5.42
CA ALA A 102 8.18 -1.41 -5.31
C ALA A 102 9.56 -1.37 -4.65
N GLU A 103 9.75 -2.09 -3.54
CA GLU A 103 11.03 -2.20 -2.85
C GLU A 103 12.13 -2.81 -3.75
N SER A 104 11.83 -3.90 -4.47
CA SER A 104 12.74 -4.55 -5.41
C SER A 104 13.17 -3.65 -6.57
N GLN A 105 12.26 -2.78 -7.03
CA GLN A 105 12.52 -1.80 -8.09
C GLN A 105 13.16 -0.50 -7.59
N GLY A 106 13.44 -0.38 -6.29
CA GLY A 106 13.93 0.86 -5.68
C GLY A 106 12.92 2.01 -5.71
N ILE A 107 11.62 1.68 -5.84
CA ILE A 107 10.51 2.64 -5.82
C ILE A 107 10.15 2.91 -4.36
N LYS A 108 10.30 4.16 -3.92
CA LYS A 108 9.85 4.58 -2.58
C LYS A 108 8.41 5.06 -2.62
N ILE A 109 7.55 4.37 -1.89
CA ILE A 109 6.15 4.77 -1.70
C ILE A 109 6.13 5.86 -0.62
N ALA A 110 5.65 7.05 -0.99
CA ALA A 110 5.45 8.16 -0.08
C ALA A 110 3.97 8.55 -0.06
N GLN A 111 3.39 8.67 1.12
CA GLN A 111 2.01 9.12 1.30
C GLN A 111 2.02 10.57 1.78
N ILE A 112 1.34 11.44 1.05
CA ILE A 112 1.17 12.84 1.43
C ILE A 112 -0.28 13.09 1.83
N VAL A 113 -0.47 13.70 3.00
CA VAL A 113 -1.76 14.11 3.53
C VAL A 113 -1.81 15.63 3.55
N THR A 114 -2.73 16.21 2.79
CA THR A 114 -2.91 17.67 2.66
C THR A 114 -4.38 18.06 2.81
N PRO A 115 -4.70 19.27 3.27
CA PRO A 115 -6.08 19.74 3.35
C PRO A 115 -6.69 20.11 2.00
N PHE A 116 -5.87 20.27 0.97
CA PHE A 116 -6.28 20.59 -0.39
C PHE A 116 -5.67 19.61 -1.39
N ALA A 117 -6.28 19.50 -2.57
CA ALA A 117 -5.73 18.73 -3.67
C ALA A 117 -4.43 19.36 -4.18
N LEU A 118 -3.42 18.54 -4.41
CA LEU A 118 -2.11 19.00 -4.87
C LEU A 118 -2.17 19.45 -6.33
N THR A 119 -1.63 20.64 -6.60
CA THR A 119 -1.36 21.09 -7.98
C THR A 119 -0.18 20.29 -8.57
N PRO A 120 -0.08 20.15 -9.90
CA PRO A 120 1.01 19.42 -10.56
C PRO A 120 2.42 19.90 -10.17
N GLU A 121 2.56 21.21 -9.95
CA GLU A 121 3.82 21.83 -9.52
C GLU A 121 4.22 21.38 -8.11
N LEU A 122 3.28 21.41 -7.16
CA LEU A 122 3.47 20.92 -5.80
C LEU A 122 3.81 19.43 -5.78
N ARG A 123 3.10 18.60 -6.56
CA ARG A 123 3.38 17.17 -6.69
C ARG A 123 4.84 16.93 -7.09
N THR A 124 5.30 17.63 -8.12
CA THR A 124 6.70 17.55 -8.61
C THR A 124 7.71 17.97 -7.53
N ASN A 125 7.39 19.00 -6.75
CA ASN A 125 8.25 19.44 -5.64
C ASN A 125 8.32 18.40 -4.51
N PHE A 126 7.20 17.75 -4.17
CA PHE A 126 7.18 16.67 -3.18
C PHE A 126 7.93 15.43 -3.67
N GLU A 127 7.79 15.06 -4.94
CA GLU A 127 8.57 13.96 -5.53
C GLU A 127 10.09 14.23 -5.43
N LYS A 128 10.52 15.46 -5.76
CA LYS A 128 11.92 15.88 -5.57
C LYS A 128 12.35 15.84 -4.11
N LEU A 129 11.52 16.34 -3.19
CA LEU A 129 11.81 16.33 -1.76
C LEU A 129 11.98 14.89 -1.23
N VAL A 130 11.06 14.00 -1.60
CA VAL A 130 11.13 12.58 -1.21
C VAL A 130 12.36 11.93 -1.83
N SER A 131 12.67 12.20 -3.10
CA SER A 131 13.85 11.65 -3.77
C SER A 131 15.14 12.09 -3.09
N GLN A 132 15.27 13.38 -2.74
CA GLN A 132 16.41 13.90 -1.98
C GLN A 132 16.54 13.26 -0.59
N LYS A 133 15.43 13.06 0.12
CA LYS A 133 15.43 12.50 1.48
C LYS A 133 15.66 10.99 1.52
N THR A 134 15.25 10.28 0.48
CA THR A 134 15.36 8.80 0.41
C THR A 134 16.51 8.30 -0.45
N GLY A 135 17.19 9.18 -1.19
CA GLY A 135 18.23 8.81 -2.16
C GLY A 135 17.71 7.96 -3.33
N SER A 136 16.39 7.83 -3.50
CA SER A 136 15.76 6.94 -4.48
C SER A 136 15.31 7.73 -5.70
N SER A 137 15.60 7.23 -6.91
CA SER A 137 15.31 7.89 -8.17
C SER A 137 13.84 7.77 -8.60
N LYS A 138 13.13 6.75 -8.08
CA LYS A 138 11.71 6.50 -8.36
C LYS A 138 10.90 6.66 -7.08
N VAL A 139 9.97 7.61 -7.08
CA VAL A 139 9.05 7.87 -5.97
C VAL A 139 7.63 7.65 -6.46
N GLN A 140 6.85 6.87 -5.72
CA GLN A 140 5.41 6.73 -5.94
C GLN A 140 4.67 7.53 -4.88
N LEU A 141 4.11 8.68 -5.27
CA LEU A 141 3.37 9.56 -4.37
C LEU A 141 1.89 9.13 -4.30
N THR A 142 1.41 8.83 -3.09
CA THR A 142 0.00 8.58 -2.81
C THR A 142 -0.60 9.79 -2.09
N GLU A 143 -1.56 10.44 -2.71
CA GLU A 143 -2.18 11.66 -2.19
C GLU A 143 -3.45 11.33 -1.41
N LYS A 144 -3.59 11.92 -0.22
CA LYS A 144 -4.80 11.82 0.60
C LYS A 144 -5.22 13.22 1.03
N VAL A 145 -6.44 13.61 0.68
CA VAL A 145 -7.01 14.89 1.12
C VAL A 145 -7.69 14.67 2.47
N ASP A 146 -7.28 15.44 3.48
CA ASP A 146 -7.89 15.44 4.81
C ASP A 146 -8.16 16.88 5.26
N THR A 147 -9.43 17.28 5.21
CA THR A 147 -9.90 18.63 5.55
C THR A 147 -9.84 18.95 7.04
N SER A 148 -9.51 17.98 7.90
CA SER A 148 -9.27 18.24 9.33
C SER A 148 -7.92 18.90 9.62
N LEU A 149 -7.01 18.89 8.64
CA LEU A 149 -5.78 19.66 8.67
C LEU A 149 -6.10 21.14 8.47
N ILE A 150 -5.85 21.95 9.49
CA ILE A 150 -6.09 23.40 9.46
C ILE A 150 -5.07 24.10 8.51
N GLY A 151 -3.96 23.43 8.21
CA GLY A 151 -2.94 23.88 7.26
C GLY A 151 -1.67 23.02 7.34
N GLY A 152 -0.84 23.08 6.29
CA GLY A 152 0.41 22.30 6.16
C GLY A 152 0.22 20.93 5.50
N TYR A 153 1.21 20.05 5.65
CA TYR A 153 1.20 18.70 5.08
C TYR A 153 1.82 17.66 6.04
N VAL A 154 1.38 16.42 5.91
CA VAL A 154 2.02 15.26 6.56
C VAL A 154 2.54 14.34 5.48
N LEU A 155 3.84 14.07 5.47
CA LEU A 155 4.51 13.22 4.50
C LEU A 155 5.04 11.97 5.20
N ASN A 156 4.49 10.81 4.86
CA ASN A 156 4.91 9.51 5.36
C ASN A 156 5.72 8.79 4.28
N ILE A 157 6.95 8.40 4.60
CA ILE A 157 7.88 7.68 3.72
C ILE A 157 8.30 6.40 4.44
N GLY A 158 7.61 5.30 4.18
CA GLY A 158 7.79 4.07 4.97
C GLY A 158 7.54 4.36 6.46
N ASP A 159 8.60 4.26 7.27
CA ASP A 159 8.56 4.52 8.71
C ASP A 159 8.85 5.99 9.09
N LEU A 160 9.30 6.81 8.14
CA LEU A 160 9.61 8.23 8.38
C LEU A 160 8.36 9.08 8.17
N GLN A 161 7.84 9.67 9.25
CA GLN A 161 6.78 10.68 9.19
C GLN A 161 7.35 12.08 9.36
N ILE A 162 7.09 12.95 8.38
CA ILE A 162 7.39 14.38 8.42
C ILE A 162 6.06 15.12 8.54
N ASP A 163 5.78 15.63 9.73
CA ASP A 163 4.58 16.43 10.00
C ASP A 163 4.96 17.93 10.04
N GLU A 164 4.58 18.66 8.99
CA GLU A 164 4.70 20.12 8.89
C GLU A 164 3.31 20.78 8.98
N SER A 165 2.37 20.16 9.70
CA SER A 165 1.05 20.73 9.92
C SER A 165 1.10 21.92 10.88
N VAL A 166 0.28 22.94 10.57
CA VAL A 166 0.12 24.15 11.39
C VAL A 166 -0.41 23.79 12.78
N LYS A 167 -1.22 22.73 12.87
CA LYS A 167 -1.72 22.17 14.13
C LYS A 167 -0.58 21.72 15.04
N SER A 168 0.40 20.98 14.50
CA SER A 168 1.55 20.50 15.25
C SER A 168 2.48 21.64 15.68
N LYS A 169 2.66 22.67 14.84
CA LYS A 169 3.42 23.88 15.23
C LYS A 169 2.76 24.67 16.38
N LEU A 170 1.44 24.87 16.33
CA LEU A 170 0.68 25.52 17.40
C LEU A 170 0.71 24.69 18.70
N ALA A 171 0.58 23.37 18.60
CA ALA A 171 0.68 22.49 19.77
C ALA A 171 2.08 22.56 20.39
N GLY A 172 3.14 22.54 19.59
CA GLY A 172 4.52 22.69 20.06
C GLY A 172 4.77 24.02 20.76
N LEU A 173 4.28 25.13 20.20
CA LEU A 173 4.36 26.44 20.83
C LEU A 173 3.63 26.50 22.18
N LYS A 174 2.44 25.90 22.27
CA LYS A 174 1.68 25.83 23.53
C LYS A 174 2.46 25.08 24.61
N VAL A 175 3.12 23.97 24.26
CA VAL A 175 3.96 23.20 25.18
C VAL A 175 5.17 24.02 25.62
N GLN A 176 5.90 24.65 24.70
CA GLN A 176 7.06 25.50 25.03
C GLN A 176 6.70 26.70 25.92
N MET A 177 5.51 27.30 25.71
CA MET A 177 5.03 28.40 26.55
C MET A 177 4.62 27.93 27.96
N LEU A 178 4.03 26.74 28.09
CA LEU A 178 3.71 26.14 29.38
C LEU A 178 4.98 25.74 30.14
N ASP A 179 5.98 25.19 29.46
CA ASP A 179 7.23 24.72 30.06
C ASP A 179 8.06 25.87 30.64
N LYS A 180 8.21 26.98 29.89
CA LYS A 180 8.90 28.19 30.37
C LYS A 180 8.19 28.93 31.50
N SER A 181 6.92 28.64 31.77
CA SER A 181 6.18 29.29 32.85
C SER A 181 6.53 28.72 34.24
N TYR A 182 7.17 27.54 34.31
CA TYR A 182 7.58 26.91 35.57
C TYR A 182 9.03 27.23 36.00
N GLU A 183 9.89 27.70 35.10
CA GLU A 183 11.29 28.07 35.45
C GLU A 183 11.43 29.42 36.16
N HIS A 184 10.35 30.21 36.28
CA HIS A 184 10.36 31.51 36.98
C HIS A 184 9.73 31.47 38.40
N LEU A 185 9.49 30.27 38.94
CA LEU A 185 8.82 30.09 40.24
C LEU A 185 9.67 29.38 41.29
N ILE A 186 11.00 29.36 41.11
CA ILE A 186 12.00 28.94 42.11
C ILE A 186 13.04 30.05 42.22
#